data_AF-A0AAW1UDN3-F1
#
_entry.id   AF-A0AAW1UDN3-F1
#
_cell.length_a   1.000
_cell.length_b   1.000
_cell.length_c   1.000
_cell.angle_alpha   90.00
_cell.angle_beta   90.00
_cell.angle_gamma   90.00
#
_symmetry.space_group_name_H-M   'P 1'
#
loop_
_entity.id
_entity.type
_entity.pdbx_description
1 polymer ?
#
loop_
_entity_poly.entity_id
_entity_poly.type
_entity_poly.pdbx_seq_one_letter_code
_entity_poly.pdbx_strand_id
1 'polypeptide(L)'
;MTGDEERTKSIIDGIELYDSVLDKSGRKFLTNFVLKPRLTENAKIRLRQTYDSIELLIADSRKNVIQKQSIPTICSPLHNATQSGTSIESFGKKIEDLMVNLTISEADGNMEVVKTLRHVNERIAIHTFASGLENIDLRTIVKARKYQSLSEAIQGAKDEKLPTSKIYNIKGRNHQDNYNNRRPWKIQNKISGYRDYYEI
;
A
#
# COMPACT_ATOMS: atom_id res chain seq x y z
N MET A 1 -20.38 16.37 9.29
CA MET A 1 -19.27 15.45 8.99
C MET A 1 -18.42 15.97 7.83
N THR A 2 -17.15 16.31 8.08
CA THR A 2 -16.25 17.01 7.14
C THR A 2 -15.65 16.12 6.04
N GLY A 3 -16.25 14.96 5.74
CA GLY A 3 -15.63 13.92 4.89
C GLY A 3 -14.49 13.15 5.57
N ASP A 4 -14.20 13.48 6.83
CA ASP A 4 -13.19 12.84 7.66
C ASP A 4 -13.73 11.51 8.20
N GLU A 5 -13.11 10.41 7.79
CA GLU A 5 -13.57 9.04 8.02
C GLU A 5 -13.44 8.64 9.49
N GLU A 6 -12.36 9.04 10.16
CA GLU A 6 -12.09 8.72 11.57
C GLU A 6 -13.11 9.41 12.49
N ARG A 7 -13.37 10.70 12.26
CA ARG A 7 -14.43 11.44 12.97
C ARG A 7 -15.81 10.86 12.70
N THR A 8 -16.02 10.24 11.54
CA THR A 8 -17.29 9.60 11.18
C THR A 8 -17.48 8.28 11.92
N LYS A 9 -16.43 7.44 11.98
CA LYS A 9 -16.38 6.22 12.79
C LYS A 9 -16.59 6.50 14.28
N SER A 10 -15.82 7.43 14.85
CA SER A 10 -15.94 7.81 16.27
C SER A 10 -17.35 8.32 16.66
N ILE A 11 -18.06 9.00 15.74
CA ILE A 11 -19.46 9.39 15.98
C ILE A 11 -20.41 8.18 15.95
N ILE A 12 -20.19 7.22 15.04
CA ILE A 12 -20.97 5.97 14.99
C ILE A 12 -20.74 5.13 16.24
N ASP A 13 -19.49 4.96 16.68
CA ASP A 13 -19.12 4.25 17.90
C ASP A 13 -19.78 4.89 19.15
N GLY A 14 -19.84 6.23 19.18
CA GLY A 14 -20.57 6.98 20.20
C GLY A 14 -22.09 6.75 20.15
N ILE A 15 -22.69 6.64 18.96
CA ILE A 15 -24.12 6.32 18.81
C ILE A 15 -24.42 4.91 19.31
N GLU A 16 -23.56 3.93 19.01
CA GLU A 16 -23.68 2.55 19.51
C GLU A 16 -23.57 2.49 21.03
N LEU A 17 -22.60 3.21 21.61
CA LEU A 17 -22.48 3.34 23.07
C LEU A 17 -23.75 3.92 23.69
N TYR A 18 -24.29 5.03 23.15
CA TYR A 18 -25.49 5.65 23.70
C TYR A 18 -26.77 4.83 23.48
N ASP A 19 -26.91 4.07 22.39
CA ASP A 19 -28.07 3.18 22.20
C ASP A 19 -28.13 2.07 23.25
N SER A 20 -26.97 1.55 23.67
CA SER A 20 -26.88 0.54 24.75
C SER A 20 -27.33 1.04 26.13
N VAL A 21 -27.30 2.36 26.35
CA VAL A 21 -27.60 3.02 27.64
C VAL A 21 -29.01 3.65 27.66
N LEU A 22 -29.63 3.88 26.50
CA LEU A 22 -30.86 4.69 26.40
C LEU A 22 -32.15 3.86 26.27
N ASP A 23 -33.16 4.29 27.03
CA ASP A 23 -34.54 3.86 26.90
C ASP A 23 -35.15 4.19 25.53
N LYS A 24 -36.26 3.51 25.17
CA LYS A 24 -36.96 3.68 23.88
C LYS A 24 -37.35 5.13 23.56
N SER A 25 -37.56 5.97 24.57
CA SER A 25 -37.78 7.42 24.43
C SER A 25 -36.48 8.16 24.08
N GLY A 26 -35.40 7.89 24.82
CA GLY A 26 -34.07 8.46 24.59
C GLY A 26 -33.51 8.15 23.20
N ARG A 27 -33.78 6.95 22.67
CA ARG A 27 -33.40 6.55 21.30
C ARG A 27 -33.98 7.46 20.21
N LYS A 28 -35.24 7.88 20.33
CA LYS A 28 -35.85 8.84 19.39
C LYS A 28 -35.20 10.23 19.48
N PHE A 29 -34.75 10.63 20.66
CA PHE A 29 -33.97 11.87 20.83
C PHE A 29 -32.56 11.73 20.25
N LEU A 30 -31.89 10.60 20.45
CA LEU A 30 -30.57 10.31 19.87
C LEU A 30 -30.62 10.40 18.34
N THR A 31 -31.58 9.71 17.70
CA THR A 31 -31.80 9.79 16.24
C THR A 31 -31.94 11.24 15.75
N ASN A 32 -32.79 12.04 16.40
CA ASN A 32 -32.96 13.46 16.05
C ASN A 32 -31.70 14.31 16.30
N PHE A 33 -30.94 14.01 17.36
CA PHE A 33 -29.72 14.71 17.74
C PHE A 33 -28.53 14.36 16.84
N VAL A 34 -28.50 13.18 16.22
CA VAL A 34 -27.54 12.89 15.15
C VAL A 34 -27.93 13.63 13.87
N LEU A 35 -29.19 13.49 13.43
CA LEU A 35 -29.65 13.96 12.13
C LEU A 35 -29.61 15.48 11.97
N LYS A 36 -29.97 16.25 13.01
CA LYS A 36 -30.12 17.71 12.91
C LYS A 36 -28.80 18.49 13.06
N PRO A 37 -28.07 18.43 14.19
CA PRO A 37 -26.86 19.23 14.41
C PRO A 37 -25.51 18.57 14.03
N ARG A 38 -25.39 17.24 13.95
CA ARG A 38 -24.08 16.57 13.74
C ARG A 38 -23.74 16.25 12.28
N LEU A 39 -24.75 16.14 11.43
CA LEU A 39 -24.58 15.95 9.98
C LEU A 39 -24.30 17.28 9.26
N THR A 40 -23.43 17.23 8.26
CA THR A 40 -23.23 18.29 7.26
C THR A 40 -24.32 18.19 6.19
N GLU A 41 -24.61 19.28 5.48
CA GLU A 41 -25.64 19.27 4.42
C GLU A 41 -25.45 18.17 3.37
N ASN A 42 -24.22 17.93 2.91
CA ASN A 42 -23.92 16.81 2.00
C ASN A 42 -24.26 15.43 2.62
N ALA A 43 -24.05 15.24 3.93
CA ALA A 43 -24.43 14.00 4.61
C ALA A 43 -25.96 13.90 4.83
N LYS A 44 -26.64 15.01 5.08
CA LYS A 44 -28.12 15.08 5.18
C LYS A 44 -28.80 14.74 3.84
N ILE A 45 -28.18 15.08 2.70
CA ILE A 45 -28.69 14.73 1.37
C ILE A 45 -28.52 13.23 1.07
N ARG A 46 -27.48 12.59 1.62
CA ARG A 46 -27.15 11.16 1.39
C ARG A 46 -27.83 10.19 2.37
N LEU A 47 -28.36 10.69 3.47
CA LEU A 47 -29.05 9.92 4.49
C LEU A 47 -30.56 10.13 4.39
N ARG A 48 -31.33 9.14 4.84
CA ARG A 48 -32.79 9.29 4.96
C ARG A 48 -33.16 10.41 5.94
N GLN A 49 -34.28 11.08 5.69
CA GLN A 49 -34.79 12.14 6.56
C GLN A 49 -35.35 11.60 7.90
N THR A 50 -35.79 10.35 7.91
CA THR A 50 -36.35 9.64 9.08
C THR A 50 -35.80 8.22 9.15
N TYR A 51 -35.69 7.69 10.38
CA TYR A 51 -35.26 6.32 10.67
C TYR A 51 -36.12 5.75 11.80
N ASP A 52 -36.62 4.53 11.61
CA ASP A 52 -37.46 3.83 12.59
C ASP A 52 -36.64 3.12 13.69
N SER A 53 -35.38 2.79 13.38
CA SER A 53 -34.40 2.18 14.30
C SER A 53 -33.04 2.87 14.18
N ILE A 54 -32.28 2.92 15.28
CA ILE A 54 -30.89 3.40 15.29
C ILE A 54 -29.98 2.46 14.49
N GLU A 55 -30.29 1.17 14.41
CA GLU A 55 -29.55 0.19 13.59
C GLU A 55 -29.60 0.58 12.11
N LEU A 56 -30.75 1.07 11.63
CA LEU A 56 -30.90 1.56 10.25
C LEU A 56 -30.12 2.85 10.02
N LEU A 57 -30.07 3.74 11.02
CA LEU A 57 -29.24 4.96 10.97
C LEU A 57 -27.74 4.60 10.92
N ILE A 58 -27.29 3.64 11.71
CA ILE A 58 -25.91 3.15 11.73
C ILE A 58 -25.58 2.51 10.37
N ALA A 59 -26.43 1.63 9.86
CA ALA A 59 -26.22 0.96 8.57
C ALA A 59 -26.12 1.94 7.40
N ASP A 60 -27.04 2.92 7.32
CA ASP A 60 -27.03 3.92 6.24
C ASP A 60 -25.89 4.94 6.41
N SER A 61 -25.48 5.26 7.65
CA SER A 61 -24.29 6.08 7.94
C SER A 61 -23.00 5.39 7.51
N ARG A 62 -22.85 4.09 7.86
CA ARG A 62 -21.72 3.25 7.43
C ARG A 62 -21.66 3.11 5.90
N LYS A 63 -22.80 3.11 5.21
CA LYS A 63 -22.88 2.95 3.74
C LYS A 63 -22.68 4.24 2.96
N ASN A 64 -23.33 5.34 3.37
CA ASN A 64 -23.46 6.55 2.53
C ASN A 64 -22.58 7.73 3.00
N VAL A 65 -22.07 7.68 4.24
CA VAL A 65 -21.29 8.77 4.84
C VAL A 65 -19.81 8.42 5.01
N ILE A 66 -19.50 7.16 5.36
CA ILE A 66 -18.14 6.62 5.23
C ILE A 66 -17.86 6.46 3.72
N GLN A 67 -17.14 7.41 3.13
CA GLN A 67 -16.67 7.28 1.76
C GLN A 67 -15.51 6.30 1.73
N LYS A 68 -15.81 5.00 1.56
CA LYS A 68 -14.80 3.95 1.41
C LYS A 68 -13.82 4.36 0.31
N GLN A 69 -12.56 4.64 0.69
CA GLN A 69 -11.52 4.95 -0.27
C GLN A 69 -11.36 3.77 -1.23
N SER A 70 -11.17 4.06 -2.53
CA SER A 70 -11.02 2.99 -3.50
C SER A 70 -9.72 2.23 -3.25
N ILE A 71 -9.73 0.90 -3.41
CA ILE A 71 -8.52 0.07 -3.22
C ILE A 71 -7.33 0.61 -4.04
N PRO A 72 -7.48 1.03 -5.32
CA PRO A 72 -6.41 1.70 -6.07
C PRO A 72 -5.85 2.98 -5.40
N THR A 73 -6.69 3.76 -4.73
CA THR A 73 -6.28 4.99 -4.02
C THR A 73 -5.39 4.69 -2.81
N ILE A 74 -5.60 3.56 -2.13
CA ILE A 74 -4.81 3.14 -0.96
C ILE A 74 -3.56 2.37 -1.40
N CYS A 75 -3.69 1.55 -2.44
CA CYS A 75 -2.64 0.70 -2.99
C CYS A 75 -1.54 1.51 -3.73
N SER A 76 -1.92 2.58 -4.44
CA SER A 76 -0.95 3.44 -5.16
C SER A 76 0.12 4.09 -4.24
N PRO A 77 -0.23 4.69 -3.09
CA PRO A 77 0.75 5.12 -2.09
C PRO A 77 1.69 4.01 -1.62
N LEU A 78 1.19 2.78 -1.43
CA LEU A 78 2.01 1.64 -0.98
C LEU A 78 2.98 1.16 -2.07
N HIS A 79 2.66 1.26 -3.35
CA HIS A 79 3.59 0.90 -4.43
C HIS A 79 4.60 2.00 -4.78
N ASN A 80 4.21 3.27 -4.62
CA ASN A 80 5.03 4.42 -5.00
C ASN A 80 5.83 5.04 -3.84
N ALA A 81 5.82 4.42 -2.66
CA ALA A 81 6.50 4.95 -1.48
C ALA A 81 8.02 4.85 -1.57
N THR A 82 8.69 5.99 -1.40
CA THR A 82 10.15 6.13 -1.33
C THR A 82 10.59 6.77 -0.02
N GLN A 83 11.81 6.49 0.41
CA GLN A 83 12.37 6.99 1.66
C GLN A 83 12.55 8.52 1.68
N SER A 84 12.94 9.13 0.56
CA SER A 84 12.99 10.59 0.36
C SER A 84 13.68 11.37 1.50
N GLY A 85 14.90 10.97 1.90
CA GLY A 85 15.66 11.63 2.97
C GLY A 85 15.18 11.35 4.40
N THR A 86 14.07 10.62 4.59
CA THR A 86 13.59 10.26 5.95
C THR A 86 14.42 9.13 6.58
N SER A 87 14.29 8.93 7.89
CA SER A 87 14.96 7.81 8.57
C SER A 87 14.38 6.46 8.11
N ILE A 88 15.18 5.38 8.15
CA ILE A 88 14.72 4.03 7.79
C ILE A 88 13.52 3.60 8.66
N GLU A 89 13.52 4.00 9.93
CA GLU A 89 12.46 3.70 10.88
C GLU A 89 11.16 4.47 10.59
N SER A 90 11.27 5.77 10.30
CA SER A 90 10.14 6.61 9.87
C SER A 90 9.54 6.13 8.55
N PHE A 91 10.39 5.72 7.60
CA PHE A 91 9.96 5.15 6.33
C PHE A 91 9.31 3.77 6.51
N GLY A 92 9.91 2.91 7.33
CA GLY A 92 9.38 1.59 7.68
C GLY A 92 7.98 1.69 8.30
N LYS A 93 7.81 2.57 9.29
CA LYS A 93 6.49 2.84 9.90
C LYS A 93 5.47 3.34 8.89
N LYS A 94 5.84 4.25 7.99
CA LYS A 94 4.95 4.71 6.91
C LYS A 94 4.50 3.56 6.00
N ILE A 95 5.38 2.62 5.68
CA ILE A 95 5.04 1.42 4.90
C ILE A 95 4.10 0.49 5.68
N GLU A 96 4.33 0.32 6.98
CA GLU A 96 3.47 -0.46 7.89
C GLU A 96 2.06 0.13 7.99
N ASP A 97 1.94 1.44 8.24
CA ASP A 97 0.66 2.15 8.30
C ASP A 97 -0.13 2.00 6.98
N LEU A 98 0.54 2.11 5.82
CA LEU A 98 -0.08 1.91 4.50
C LEU A 98 -0.52 0.46 4.27
N MET A 99 0.30 -0.52 4.67
CA MET A 99 -0.02 -1.95 4.58
C MET A 99 -1.22 -2.33 5.44
N VAL A 100 -1.30 -1.82 6.68
CA VAL A 100 -2.42 -2.04 7.60
C VAL A 100 -3.71 -1.45 7.02
N ASN A 101 -3.65 -0.19 6.56
CA ASN A 101 -4.80 0.48 5.94
C ASN A 101 -5.32 -0.26 4.70
N LEU A 102 -4.43 -0.72 3.81
CA LEU A 102 -4.80 -1.54 2.66
C LEU A 102 -5.51 -2.83 3.10
N THR A 103 -4.91 -3.57 4.04
CA THR A 103 -5.44 -4.86 4.53
C THR A 103 -6.82 -4.70 5.17
N ILE A 104 -7.05 -3.65 5.96
CA ILE A 104 -8.36 -3.36 6.56
C ILE A 104 -9.41 -3.02 5.48
N SER A 105 -9.06 -2.19 4.51
CA SER A 105 -9.99 -1.74 3.46
C SER A 105 -10.35 -2.83 2.45
N GLU A 106 -9.42 -3.74 2.15
CA GLU A 106 -9.65 -4.92 1.31
C GLU A 106 -10.45 -6.01 2.03
N ALA A 107 -10.19 -6.25 3.32
CA ALA A 107 -10.89 -7.30 4.08
C ALA A 107 -12.35 -6.95 4.43
N ASP A 108 -12.72 -5.66 4.41
CA ASP A 108 -14.09 -5.17 4.64
C ASP A 108 -14.74 -5.66 5.95
N GLY A 109 -13.92 -5.83 7.00
CA GLY A 109 -14.34 -6.35 8.31
C GLY A 109 -14.33 -7.87 8.46
N ASN A 110 -13.96 -8.64 7.43
CA ASN A 110 -13.85 -10.09 7.52
C ASN A 110 -12.48 -10.54 8.06
N MET A 111 -12.45 -10.99 9.32
CA MET A 111 -11.23 -11.39 10.04
C MET A 111 -10.46 -12.56 9.42
N GLU A 112 -11.13 -13.52 8.78
CA GLU A 112 -10.45 -14.62 8.08
C GLU A 112 -9.71 -14.12 6.83
N VAL A 113 -10.32 -13.14 6.13
CA VAL A 113 -9.71 -12.47 4.98
C VAL A 113 -8.55 -11.57 5.42
N VAL A 114 -8.65 -10.86 6.57
CA VAL A 114 -7.52 -10.10 7.14
C VAL A 114 -6.29 -11.00 7.29
N LYS A 115 -6.45 -12.22 7.80
CA LYS A 115 -5.33 -13.15 8.04
C LYS A 115 -4.63 -13.54 6.74
N THR A 116 -5.37 -13.83 5.67
CA THR A 116 -4.78 -14.19 4.37
C THR A 116 -4.18 -12.99 3.65
N LEU A 117 -4.89 -11.85 3.62
CA LEU A 117 -4.42 -10.62 3.00
C LEU A 117 -3.18 -10.04 3.67
N ARG A 118 -3.08 -10.12 5.01
CA ARG A 118 -1.89 -9.67 5.75
C ARG A 118 -0.61 -10.29 5.18
N HIS A 119 -0.60 -11.61 4.94
CA HIS A 119 0.58 -12.27 4.37
C HIS A 119 0.91 -11.83 2.94
N VAL A 120 -0.09 -11.46 2.14
CA VAL A 120 0.11 -10.93 0.77
C VAL A 120 0.64 -9.50 0.82
N ASN A 121 -0.04 -8.64 1.58
CA ASN A 121 0.27 -7.22 1.72
C ASN A 121 1.60 -6.99 2.42
N GLU A 122 2.00 -7.86 3.35
CA GLU A 122 3.33 -7.82 3.98
C GLU A 122 4.46 -8.16 2.99
N ARG A 123 4.24 -9.07 2.03
CA ARG A 123 5.22 -9.33 0.95
C ARG A 123 5.32 -8.15 -0.02
N ILE A 124 4.21 -7.47 -0.31
CA ILE A 124 4.21 -6.22 -1.08
C ILE A 124 4.97 -5.12 -0.32
N ALA A 125 4.67 -4.96 0.97
CA ALA A 125 5.31 -3.98 1.85
C ALA A 125 6.83 -4.18 1.93
N ILE A 126 7.31 -5.41 2.13
CA ILE A 126 8.75 -5.75 2.10
C ILE A 126 9.37 -5.39 0.75
N HIS A 127 8.69 -5.70 -0.36
CA HIS A 127 9.19 -5.40 -1.71
C HIS A 127 9.27 -3.89 -2.00
N THR A 128 8.22 -3.12 -1.64
CA THR A 128 8.24 -1.66 -1.75
C THR A 128 9.32 -1.09 -0.84
N PHE A 129 9.34 -1.45 0.45
CA PHE A 129 10.32 -0.96 1.41
C PHE A 129 11.74 -1.14 0.87
N ALA A 130 12.10 -2.36 0.47
CA ALA A 130 13.42 -2.65 -0.10
C ALA A 130 13.71 -1.85 -1.38
N SER A 131 12.72 -1.62 -2.25
CA SER A 131 12.87 -0.85 -3.49
C SER A 131 12.89 0.67 -3.28
N GLY A 132 12.22 1.17 -2.24
CA GLY A 132 12.08 2.59 -1.90
C GLY A 132 13.19 3.13 -1.01
N LEU A 133 14.05 2.27 -0.45
CA LEU A 133 15.29 2.66 0.23
C LEU A 133 16.17 3.51 -0.71
N GLU A 134 16.71 4.59 -0.16
CA GLU A 134 17.47 5.60 -0.91
C GLU A 134 18.87 5.10 -1.30
N ASN A 135 19.53 4.36 -0.40
CA ASN A 135 20.84 3.77 -0.64
C ASN A 135 20.71 2.48 -1.48
N ILE A 136 21.44 2.42 -2.60
CA ILE A 136 21.45 1.31 -3.57
C ILE A 136 22.04 0.03 -2.97
N ASP A 137 23.06 0.14 -2.13
CA ASP A 137 23.70 -1.01 -1.47
C ASP A 137 22.74 -1.64 -0.46
N LEU A 138 22.12 -0.81 0.40
CA LEU A 138 21.08 -1.27 1.34
C LEU A 138 19.89 -1.91 0.60
N ARG A 139 19.40 -1.27 -0.46
CA ARG A 139 18.38 -1.84 -1.36
C ARG A 139 18.78 -3.21 -1.88
N THR A 140 20.04 -3.42 -2.25
CA THR A 140 20.54 -4.70 -2.77
C THR A 140 20.65 -5.76 -1.67
N ILE A 141 21.23 -5.42 -0.52
CA ILE A 141 21.38 -6.31 0.64
C ILE A 141 20.01 -6.76 1.18
N VAL A 142 19.08 -5.80 1.33
CA VAL A 142 17.73 -6.07 1.84
C VAL A 142 16.93 -6.95 0.87
N LYS A 143 17.05 -6.75 -0.45
CA LYS A 143 16.42 -7.63 -1.46
C LYS A 143 17.00 -9.06 -1.46
N ALA A 144 18.30 -9.22 -1.16
CA ALA A 144 18.95 -10.52 -1.16
C ALA A 144 18.55 -11.40 0.05
N ARG A 145 18.32 -10.79 1.22
CA ARG A 145 18.13 -11.52 2.50
C ARG A 145 16.78 -12.23 2.68
N LYS A 146 15.77 -11.97 1.84
CA LYS A 146 14.44 -12.65 1.85
C LYS A 146 13.79 -12.72 3.26
N TYR A 147 13.58 -11.57 3.88
CA TYR A 147 12.89 -11.45 5.18
C TYR A 147 11.48 -12.07 5.17
N GLN A 148 11.04 -12.56 6.32
CA GLN A 148 9.69 -13.15 6.50
C GLN A 148 8.66 -12.09 6.90
N SER A 149 9.08 -11.07 7.65
CA SER A 149 8.24 -9.96 8.10
C SER A 149 8.79 -8.59 7.69
N LEU A 150 7.92 -7.58 7.66
CA LEU A 150 8.34 -6.18 7.42
C LEU A 150 9.24 -5.68 8.56
N SER A 151 8.96 -6.09 9.80
CA SER A 151 9.76 -5.73 10.98
C SER A 151 11.21 -6.21 10.87
N GLU A 152 11.43 -7.47 10.48
CA GLU A 152 12.77 -8.00 10.18
C GLU A 152 13.48 -7.21 9.09
N ALA A 153 12.78 -6.84 8.01
CA ALA A 153 13.35 -6.08 6.92
C ALA A 153 13.79 -4.68 7.36
N ILE A 154 13.00 -4.01 8.21
CA ILE A 154 13.34 -2.71 8.80
C ILE A 154 14.55 -2.84 9.72
N GLN A 155 14.58 -3.84 10.61
CA GLN A 155 15.70 -4.03 11.53
C GLN A 155 16.99 -4.37 10.79
N GLY A 156 16.94 -5.32 9.84
CA GLY A 156 18.08 -5.65 9.00
C GLY A 156 18.58 -4.45 8.17
N ALA A 157 17.69 -3.57 7.70
CA ALA A 157 18.09 -2.32 7.05
C ALA A 157 18.74 -1.30 8.02
N LYS A 158 18.35 -1.28 9.31
CA LYS A 158 19.00 -0.47 10.35
C LYS A 158 20.39 -1.00 10.69
N ASP A 159 20.54 -2.31 10.84
CA ASP A 159 21.81 -2.97 11.15
C ASP A 159 22.86 -2.76 10.05
N GLU A 160 22.46 -2.87 8.78
CA GLU A 160 23.33 -2.64 7.63
C GLU A 160 23.61 -1.16 7.35
N LYS A 161 22.84 -0.22 7.93
CA LYS A 161 23.10 1.24 7.83
C LYS A 161 24.29 1.68 8.71
N LEU A 162 24.87 0.80 9.51
CA LEU A 162 26.11 1.08 10.22
C LEU A 162 27.20 1.51 9.22
N PRO A 163 28.05 2.49 9.59
CA PRO A 163 29.00 3.06 8.65
C PRO A 163 29.95 1.98 8.14
N THR A 164 30.04 1.86 6.80
CA THR A 164 31.05 1.10 6.06
C THR A 164 32.44 1.76 6.17
N SER A 165 32.83 2.16 7.39
CA SER A 165 34.19 2.53 7.70
C SER A 165 35.06 1.27 7.66
N LYS A 166 35.80 1.12 6.57
CA LYS A 166 36.87 0.14 6.32
C LYS A 166 36.37 -1.28 5.99
N ILE A 167 36.48 -1.65 4.71
CA ILE A 167 37.30 -2.74 4.14
C ILE A 167 36.71 -3.11 2.78
N TYR A 168 37.09 -2.40 1.72
CA TYR A 168 37.21 -2.93 0.34
C TYR A 168 38.26 -2.17 -0.49
N ASN A 169 39.34 -1.70 0.15
CA ASN A 169 40.58 -1.39 -0.56
C ASN A 169 41.39 -2.68 -0.77
N ILE A 170 40.78 -3.68 -1.44
CA ILE A 170 41.52 -4.83 -1.95
C ILE A 170 42.29 -4.33 -3.17
N LYS A 171 43.61 -4.21 -3.02
CA LYS A 171 44.56 -3.88 -4.10
C LYS A 171 44.47 -4.92 -5.23
N GLY A 172 43.61 -4.67 -6.20
CA GLY A 172 43.64 -5.32 -7.51
C GLY A 172 44.92 -4.92 -8.26
N ARG A 173 46.00 -5.67 -8.04
CA ARG A 173 47.23 -5.55 -8.82
C ARG A 173 46.95 -5.94 -10.27
N ASN A 174 47.32 -5.05 -11.20
CA ASN A 174 47.76 -5.31 -12.57
C ASN A 174 47.43 -6.69 -13.17
N HIS A 175 46.33 -6.80 -13.92
CA HIS A 175 46.30 -7.64 -15.12
C HIS A 175 45.60 -6.88 -16.25
N GLN A 176 46.43 -6.31 -17.12
CA GLN A 176 45.99 -5.65 -18.34
C GLN A 176 45.94 -6.72 -19.43
N ASP A 177 44.99 -7.65 -19.29
CA ASP A 177 44.87 -8.82 -20.15
C ASP A 177 44.37 -8.43 -21.54
N ASN A 178 45.35 -8.23 -22.40
CA ASN A 178 45.21 -7.90 -23.81
C ASN A 178 44.71 -9.10 -24.60
N TYR A 179 43.38 -9.30 -24.67
CA TYR A 179 42.78 -10.36 -25.48
C TYR A 179 41.68 -9.92 -26.45
N ASN A 180 41.90 -10.33 -27.70
CA ASN A 180 40.92 -10.66 -28.74
C ASN A 180 40.25 -9.55 -29.55
N ASN A 181 40.97 -9.16 -30.61
CA ASN A 181 40.61 -9.53 -31.99
C ASN A 181 39.13 -9.86 -32.25
N ARG A 182 38.30 -8.84 -32.45
CA ARG A 182 36.97 -9.00 -33.05
C ARG A 182 37.05 -8.94 -34.58
N ARG A 183 37.15 -10.09 -35.27
CA ARG A 183 36.51 -10.32 -36.61
C ARG A 183 36.34 -11.83 -36.92
N PRO A 184 35.12 -12.38 -36.80
CA PRO A 184 34.72 -13.59 -37.48
C PRO A 184 33.96 -13.27 -38.79
N TRP A 185 34.48 -13.78 -39.89
CA TRP A 185 33.77 -14.34 -41.06
C TRP A 185 32.54 -13.61 -41.65
N LYS A 186 32.71 -13.10 -42.88
CA LYS A 186 31.61 -12.77 -43.78
C LYS A 186 30.86 -14.05 -44.18
N ILE A 187 29.58 -14.16 -43.83
CA ILE A 187 28.67 -15.16 -44.40
C ILE A 187 28.00 -14.51 -45.62
N GLN A 188 28.39 -14.91 -46.83
CA GLN A 188 27.65 -14.57 -48.05
C GLN A 188 26.44 -15.51 -48.19
N ASN A 189 25.30 -15.08 -47.67
CA ASN A 189 24.03 -15.72 -47.99
C ASN A 189 23.64 -15.41 -49.45
N LYS A 190 24.02 -16.29 -50.37
CA LYS A 190 23.36 -16.39 -51.68
C LYS A 190 21.99 -17.02 -51.47
N ILE A 191 20.95 -16.18 -51.35
CA ILE A 191 19.56 -16.65 -51.37
C ILE A 191 19.25 -17.07 -52.82
N SER A 192 19.10 -18.39 -53.00
CA SER A 192 18.50 -18.98 -54.19
C SER A 192 16.99 -18.76 -54.15
N GLY A 193 16.40 -18.20 -55.21
CA GLY A 193 15.04 -17.64 -55.12
C GLY A 193 14.35 -17.32 -56.45
N TYR A 194 14.17 -18.35 -57.28
CA TYR A 194 13.02 -18.53 -58.19
C TYR A 194 12.77 -17.62 -59.43
N ARG A 195 12.66 -18.34 -60.56
CA ARG A 195 11.73 -18.23 -61.69
C ARG A 195 11.89 -17.14 -62.76
N ASP A 196 12.19 -17.65 -63.95
CA ASP A 196 11.82 -17.10 -65.26
C ASP A 196 10.32 -16.80 -65.39
N TYR A 197 9.98 -15.78 -66.19
CA TYR A 197 8.82 -15.77 -67.08
C TYR A 197 8.91 -14.62 -68.10
N TYR A 198 8.96 -14.96 -69.40
CA TYR A 198 8.58 -14.16 -70.59
C TYR A 198 9.21 -12.74 -70.72
N GLU A 199 9.24 -11.99 -71.83
CA GLU A 199 8.77 -12.09 -73.22
C GLU A 199 9.73 -11.15 -74.02
N ILE A 200 9.97 -11.28 -75.33
CA ILE A 200 9.39 -12.14 -76.38
C ILE A 200 10.48 -13.09 -76.90
#